data_AF-A0A3P7JVT8-F1
#
_entry.id   AF-A0A3P7JVT8-F1
#
_cell.length_a   1.000
_cell.length_b   1.000
_cell.length_c   1.000
_cell.angle_alpha   90.00
_cell.angle_beta   90.00
_cell.angle_gamma   90.00
#
_symmetry.space_group_name_H-M   'P 1'
#
loop_
_entity.id
_entity.type
_entity.pdbx_description
1 polymer ?
#
loop_
_entity_poly.entity_id
_entity_poly.type
_entity_poly.pdbx_seq_one_letter_code
_entity_poly.pdbx_strand_id
1 'polypeptide(L)'
;CIIDIGPWSYTDEEVHSIAGRSVNSPTPGFEGNSEWDFLKLIASEKYSCDEDADFHYSEVSFELYVKRRPQFYLWVLLIPTFVITTVSICGLFIPTNTLGDREEKVNLGLTTLLSSAVILEIVANSMPKASALPLLGNFILAEIFVVAAGVVCSVLTLTLHHRVNTRKWKPKPWMLKILGMT
;
A
#
# COMPACT_ATOMS: atom_id res chain seq x y z
N CYS A 1 -9.61 19.04 2.00
CA CYS A 1 -9.01 19.92 0.97
C CYS A 1 -9.61 21.29 1.13
N ILE A 2 -8.83 22.35 0.90
CA ILE A 2 -9.30 23.74 1.02
C ILE A 2 -9.23 24.35 -0.38
N ILE A 3 -10.29 25.03 -0.79
CA ILE A 3 -10.35 25.76 -2.05
C ILE A 3 -10.75 27.19 -1.70
N ASP A 4 -9.83 28.12 -1.90
CA ASP A 4 -10.09 29.55 -1.68
C ASP A 4 -10.43 30.19 -3.03
N ILE A 5 -11.54 30.92 -3.08
CA ILE A 5 -12.01 31.63 -4.27
C ILE A 5 -12.26 33.08 -3.88
N GLY A 6 -11.67 34.01 -4.61
CA GLY A 6 -11.87 35.43 -4.40
C GLY A 6 -11.44 36.26 -5.60
N PRO A 7 -11.75 37.56 -5.59
CA PRO A 7 -11.28 38.50 -6.62
C PRO A 7 -9.76 38.66 -6.54
N TRP A 8 -9.09 38.64 -7.70
CA TRP A 8 -7.64 38.84 -7.78
C TRP A 8 -7.25 40.33 -7.72
N SER A 9 -8.08 41.21 -8.30
CA SER A 9 -7.73 42.63 -8.50
C SER A 9 -8.59 43.62 -7.73
N TYR A 10 -9.74 43.19 -7.20
CA TYR A 10 -10.69 44.07 -6.53
C TYR A 10 -10.59 43.90 -5.01
N THR A 11 -10.66 45.01 -4.29
CA THR A 11 -10.64 45.01 -2.81
C THR A 11 -12.03 44.71 -2.23
N ASP A 12 -12.09 44.46 -0.92
CA ASP A 12 -13.35 44.21 -0.20
C ASP A 12 -14.38 45.36 -0.33
N GLU A 13 -13.91 46.60 -0.49
CA GLU A 13 -14.77 47.77 -0.71
C GLU A 13 -15.45 47.76 -2.10
N GLU A 14 -14.80 47.17 -3.09
CA GLU A 14 -15.31 47.11 -4.47
C GLU A 14 -16.14 45.84 -4.71
N VAL A 15 -15.64 44.69 -4.24
CA VAL A 15 -16.25 43.39 -4.41
C VAL A 15 -16.19 42.61 -3.10
N HIS A 16 -17.34 42.53 -2.43
CA HIS A 16 -17.51 41.74 -1.22
C HIS A 16 -18.02 40.32 -1.57
N SER A 17 -17.21 39.31 -1.25
CA SER A 17 -17.57 37.91 -1.47
C SER A 17 -18.27 37.34 -0.23
N ILE A 18 -19.47 36.79 -0.44
CA ILE A 18 -20.29 36.22 0.65
C ILE A 18 -20.28 34.69 0.55
N ALA A 19 -20.09 34.00 1.67
CA ALA A 19 -20.11 32.55 1.66
C ALA A 19 -21.51 31.99 1.36
N GLY A 20 -21.55 30.99 0.50
CA GLY A 20 -22.78 30.24 0.21
C GLY A 20 -23.22 29.34 1.37
N ARG A 21 -24.30 28.58 1.15
CA ARG A 21 -24.74 27.58 2.14
C ARG A 21 -23.73 26.44 2.26
N SER A 22 -23.36 26.13 3.49
CA SER A 22 -22.62 24.91 3.82
C SER A 22 -23.49 23.66 3.60
N VAL A 23 -22.88 22.60 3.07
CA VAL A 23 -23.53 21.32 2.77
C VAL A 23 -23.03 20.28 3.76
N ASN A 24 -23.87 19.91 4.72
CA ASN A 24 -23.50 19.00 5.81
C ASN A 24 -23.67 17.50 5.46
N SER A 25 -24.33 17.20 4.34
CA SER A 25 -24.59 15.83 3.88
C SER A 25 -24.63 15.76 2.35
N PRO A 26 -24.36 14.60 1.74
CA PRO A 26 -24.53 14.41 0.31
C PRO A 26 -25.95 14.79 -0.12
N THR A 27 -26.06 15.62 -1.17
CA THR A 27 -27.36 15.96 -1.74
C THR A 27 -27.95 14.75 -2.47
N PRO A 28 -29.28 14.55 -2.41
CA PRO A 28 -29.93 13.48 -3.17
C PRO A 28 -29.72 13.74 -4.67
N GLY A 29 -29.08 12.79 -5.37
CA GLY A 29 -28.68 12.92 -6.77
C GLY A 29 -27.20 13.24 -6.99
N PHE A 30 -26.41 13.43 -5.93
CA PHE A 30 -24.95 13.48 -6.04
C PHE A 30 -24.40 12.06 -6.18
N GLU A 31 -24.04 11.67 -7.40
CA GLU A 31 -23.21 10.50 -7.65
C GLU A 31 -21.74 10.90 -7.45
N GLY A 32 -21.18 10.50 -6.31
CA GLY A 32 -19.78 10.77 -5.97
C GLY A 32 -18.79 9.97 -6.83
N ASN A 33 -17.50 10.11 -6.52
CA ASN A 33 -16.45 9.34 -7.16
C ASN A 33 -16.41 7.89 -6.61
N SER A 34 -15.91 6.93 -7.40
CA SER A 34 -15.76 5.54 -6.98
C SER A 34 -14.71 5.35 -5.88
N GLU A 35 -13.72 6.25 -5.80
CA GLU A 35 -12.63 6.19 -4.81
C GLU A 35 -12.91 7.05 -3.57
N TRP A 36 -13.71 8.10 -3.67
CA TRP A 36 -13.87 9.10 -2.61
C TRP A 36 -15.33 9.34 -2.23
N ASP A 37 -15.62 9.16 -0.95
CA ASP A 37 -16.88 9.54 -0.32
C ASP A 37 -16.87 11.02 0.02
N PHE A 38 -17.87 11.74 -0.48
CA PHE A 38 -18.17 13.10 -0.04
C PHE A 38 -18.83 13.05 1.34
N LEU A 39 -18.29 13.81 2.30
CA LEU A 39 -18.85 13.90 3.65
C LEU A 39 -19.59 15.22 3.85
N LYS A 40 -18.87 16.32 3.71
CA LYS A 40 -19.39 17.68 3.93
C LYS A 40 -18.55 18.71 3.19
N LEU A 41 -19.16 19.85 2.91
CA LEU A 41 -18.55 21.06 2.38
C LEU A 41 -18.91 22.21 3.31
N ILE A 42 -17.91 22.82 3.94
CA ILE A 42 -18.11 24.01 4.77
C ILE A 42 -17.65 25.21 3.95
N ALA A 43 -18.52 26.20 3.81
CA ALA A 43 -18.18 27.48 3.18
C ALA A 43 -18.04 28.52 4.29
N SER A 44 -16.90 29.20 4.34
CA SER A 44 -16.64 30.29 5.27
C SER A 44 -16.03 31.48 4.55
N GLU A 45 -16.35 32.67 5.02
CA GLU A 45 -15.71 33.90 4.57
C GLU A 45 -14.33 34.00 5.18
N LYS A 46 -13.38 34.48 4.38
CA LYS A 46 -11.98 34.63 4.76
C LYS A 46 -11.52 35.99 4.24
N TYR A 47 -10.87 36.75 5.10
CA TYR A 47 -10.26 38.02 4.72
C TYR A 47 -8.75 37.81 4.64
N SER A 48 -8.19 38.06 3.46
CA SER A 48 -6.74 38.08 3.24
C SER A 48 -6.26 39.52 3.17
N CYS A 49 -5.10 39.78 3.74
CA CYS A 49 -4.45 41.09 3.71
C CYS A 49 -3.16 40.96 2.92
N ASP A 50 -2.89 41.91 2.04
CA ASP A 50 -1.57 42.05 1.42
C ASP A 50 -0.68 42.90 2.34
N GLU A 51 0.42 42.33 2.82
CA GLU A 51 1.35 42.98 3.74
C GLU A 51 2.02 44.23 3.13
N ASP A 52 2.12 44.29 1.80
CA ASP A 52 2.83 45.36 1.09
C ASP A 52 1.96 46.62 0.84
N ALA A 53 0.64 46.48 0.81
CA ALA A 53 -0.27 47.52 0.32
C ALA A 53 -1.43 47.88 1.26
N ASP A 54 -1.55 47.23 2.42
CA ASP A 54 -2.60 47.47 3.44
C ASP A 54 -4.03 47.33 2.87
N PHE A 55 -4.19 46.53 1.80
CA PHE A 55 -5.47 46.22 1.19
C PHE A 55 -6.06 44.93 1.75
N HIS A 56 -7.38 44.94 1.94
CA HIS A 56 -8.16 43.77 2.34
C HIS A 56 -8.89 43.17 1.13
N TYR A 57 -8.75 41.85 0.96
CA TYR A 57 -9.48 41.07 -0.03
C TYR A 57 -10.48 40.16 0.66
N SER A 58 -11.70 40.09 0.12
CA SER A 58 -12.74 39.18 0.59
C SER A 58 -12.77 37.91 -0.26
N GLU A 59 -12.39 36.80 0.36
CA GLU A 59 -12.35 35.47 -0.20
C GLU A 59 -13.41 34.56 0.45
N VAL A 60 -13.85 33.55 -0.29
CA VAL A 60 -14.65 32.45 0.24
C VAL A 60 -13.78 31.20 0.27
N SER A 61 -13.61 30.65 1.46
CA SER A 61 -12.90 29.39 1.70
C SER A 61 -13.89 28.23 1.75
N PHE A 62 -13.67 27.24 0.89
CA PHE A 62 -14.44 26.01 0.82
C PHE A 62 -13.62 24.84 1.37
N GLU A 63 -13.98 24.40 2.57
CA GLU A 63 -13.40 23.21 3.18
C GLU A 63 -14.17 21.95 2.73
N LEU A 64 -13.55 21.20 1.82
CA LEU A 64 -14.05 19.94 1.31
C LEU A 64 -13.54 18.77 2.17
N TYR A 65 -14.46 18.07 2.82
CA TYR A 65 -14.19 16.85 3.58
C TYR A 65 -14.57 15.63 2.75
N VAL A 66 -13.55 14.85 2.39
CA VAL A 66 -13.68 13.60 1.63
C VAL A 66 -13.00 12.45 2.35
N LYS A 67 -13.57 11.25 2.24
CA LYS A 67 -13.01 10.02 2.81
C LYS A 67 -12.69 9.03 1.70
N ARG A 68 -11.49 8.46 1.71
CA ARG A 68 -11.09 7.45 0.72
C ARG A 68 -11.75 6.10 1.01
N ARG A 69 -12.23 5.42 -0.03
CA ARG A 69 -12.74 4.04 0.01
C ARG A 69 -11.59 3.05 -0.25
N PRO A 70 -11.15 2.24 0.73
CA PRO A 70 -9.98 1.37 0.58
C PRO A 70 -10.27 0.04 -0.15
N GLN A 71 -11.51 -0.20 -0.59
CA GLN A 71 -11.96 -1.51 -1.07
C GLN A 71 -11.11 -2.06 -2.22
N PHE A 72 -10.75 -1.21 -3.19
CA PHE A 72 -9.90 -1.59 -4.31
C PHE A 72 -8.54 -2.13 -3.85
N TYR A 73 -7.90 -1.44 -2.91
CA TYR A 73 -6.60 -1.86 -2.35
C TYR A 73 -6.70 -3.19 -1.59
N LEU A 74 -7.81 -3.44 -0.89
CA LEU A 74 -7.96 -4.72 -0.17
C LEU A 74 -8.13 -5.90 -1.13
N TRP A 75 -9.01 -5.77 -2.12
CA TRP A 75 -9.35 -6.88 -3.02
C TRP A 75 -8.32 -7.14 -4.12
N VAL A 76 -7.73 -6.09 -4.68
CA VAL A 76 -6.82 -6.21 -5.84
C VAL A 76 -5.36 -6.33 -5.40
N LEU A 77 -5.01 -5.77 -4.23
CA LEU A 77 -3.63 -5.75 -3.75
C LEU A 77 -3.43 -6.72 -2.58
N LEU A 78 -4.18 -6.58 -1.49
CA LEU A 78 -3.87 -7.32 -0.26
C LEU A 78 -4.16 -8.82 -0.35
N ILE A 79 -5.31 -9.20 -0.89
CA ILE A 79 -5.72 -10.62 -0.96
C ILE A 79 -4.85 -11.45 -1.91
N PRO A 80 -4.61 -11.05 -3.17
CA PRO A 80 -3.81 -11.85 -4.10
C PRO A 80 -2.40 -12.07 -3.57
N THR A 81 -1.81 -11.03 -2.99
CA THR A 81 -0.47 -11.07 -2.41
C THR A 81 -0.37 -11.98 -1.19
N PHE A 82 -1.35 -11.93 -0.28
CA PHE A 82 -1.41 -12.85 0.86
C PHE A 82 -1.53 -14.32 0.42
N VAL A 83 -2.35 -14.59 -0.61
CA VAL A 83 -2.50 -15.94 -1.17
C VAL A 83 -1.20 -16.42 -1.80
N ILE A 84 -0.54 -15.59 -2.61
CA ILE A 84 0.70 -15.96 -3.31
C ILE A 84 1.83 -16.21 -2.30
N THR A 85 2.00 -15.33 -1.31
CA THR A 85 3.02 -15.51 -0.25
C THR A 85 2.77 -16.80 0.55
N THR A 86 1.52 -17.09 0.91
CA THR A 86 1.15 -18.33 1.60
C THR A 86 1.44 -19.56 0.73
N VAL A 87 1.03 -19.55 -0.53
CA VAL A 87 1.27 -20.65 -1.48
C VAL A 87 2.76 -20.89 -1.67
N SER A 88 3.57 -19.83 -1.79
CA SER A 88 5.02 -19.95 -1.94
C SER A 88 5.68 -20.53 -0.69
N ILE A 89 5.28 -20.08 0.50
CA ILE A 89 5.77 -20.65 1.76
C ILE A 89 5.39 -22.14 1.85
N CYS A 90 4.12 -22.48 1.62
CA CYS A 90 3.68 -23.88 1.60
C CYS A 90 4.43 -24.72 0.56
N GLY A 91 4.64 -24.20 -0.65
CA GLY A 91 5.37 -24.86 -1.72
C GLY A 91 6.82 -25.18 -1.36
N LEU A 92 7.48 -24.31 -0.59
CA LEU A 92 8.85 -24.51 -0.10
C LEU A 92 8.96 -25.55 1.00
N PHE A 93 7.91 -25.72 1.82
CA PHE A 93 7.88 -26.67 2.94
C PHE A 93 7.29 -28.04 2.59
N ILE A 94 6.66 -28.21 1.41
CA ILE A 94 6.18 -29.52 0.97
C ILE A 94 7.38 -30.42 0.62
N PRO A 95 7.53 -31.60 1.24
CA PRO A 95 8.61 -32.54 0.93
C PRO A 95 8.33 -33.19 -0.43
N THR A 96 9.06 -32.77 -1.46
CA THR A 96 8.95 -33.36 -2.80
C THR A 96 9.88 -34.55 -2.94
N ASN A 97 9.31 -35.73 -3.20
CA ASN A 97 10.03 -37.00 -3.31
C ASN A 97 10.65 -37.26 -4.71
N THR A 98 10.61 -36.30 -5.64
CA THR A 98 11.22 -36.42 -6.99
C THR A 98 12.17 -35.25 -7.27
N LEU A 99 13.42 -35.57 -7.62
CA LEU A 99 14.54 -34.61 -7.73
C LEU A 99 14.36 -33.54 -8.82
N GLY A 100 13.59 -33.82 -9.89
CA GLY A 100 13.36 -32.90 -11.02
C GLY A 100 12.12 -32.03 -10.87
N ASP A 101 10.98 -32.61 -10.51
CA ASP A 101 9.70 -31.87 -10.35
C ASP A 101 9.75 -30.83 -9.21
N ARG A 102 10.72 -30.97 -8.30
CA ARG A 102 10.97 -30.03 -7.21
C ARG A 102 11.53 -28.70 -7.71
N GLU A 103 12.45 -28.74 -8.67
CA GLU A 103 13.10 -27.52 -9.18
C GLU A 103 12.11 -26.69 -9.99
N GLU A 104 11.28 -27.35 -10.81
CA GLU A 104 10.24 -26.69 -11.61
C GLU A 104 9.19 -26.01 -10.72
N LYS A 105 8.72 -26.69 -9.66
CA LYS A 105 7.71 -26.13 -8.73
C LYS A 105 8.24 -24.97 -7.90
N VAL A 106 9.49 -25.03 -7.44
CA VAL A 106 10.14 -23.92 -6.72
C VAL A 106 10.33 -22.73 -7.65
N ASN A 107 10.74 -22.97 -8.90
CA ASN A 107 10.95 -21.89 -9.87
C ASN A 107 9.62 -21.21 -10.26
N LEU A 108 8.53 -21.99 -10.41
CA LEU A 108 7.17 -21.45 -10.62
C LEU A 108 6.69 -20.60 -9.42
N GLY A 109 7.00 -21.01 -8.18
CA GLY A 109 6.71 -20.21 -6.99
C GLY A 109 7.49 -18.88 -6.96
N LEU A 110 8.78 -18.93 -7.31
CA LEU A 110 9.65 -17.75 -7.37
C LEU A 110 9.20 -16.76 -8.45
N THR A 111 8.86 -17.22 -9.66
CA THR A 111 8.39 -16.34 -10.74
C THR A 111 7.05 -15.70 -10.42
N THR A 112 6.15 -16.43 -9.75
CA THR A 112 4.86 -15.89 -9.30
C THR A 112 5.05 -14.83 -8.22
N LEU A 113 5.97 -15.05 -7.25
CA LEU A 113 6.34 -14.04 -6.26
C LEU A 113 6.91 -12.78 -6.92
N LEU A 114 7.87 -12.94 -7.84
CA LEU A 114 8.47 -11.82 -8.57
C LEU A 114 7.42 -11.04 -9.37
N SER A 115 6.49 -11.72 -10.05
CA SER A 115 5.40 -11.07 -10.77
C SER A 115 4.47 -10.28 -9.85
N SER A 116 4.13 -10.82 -8.68
CA SER A 116 3.32 -10.11 -7.69
C SER A 116 4.04 -8.90 -7.10
N ALA A 117 5.35 -9.01 -6.85
CA ALA A 117 6.17 -7.92 -6.34
C ALA A 117 6.21 -6.73 -7.32
N VAL A 118 6.27 -6.99 -8.63
CA VAL A 118 6.22 -5.94 -9.66
C VAL A 118 4.85 -5.22 -9.65
N ILE A 119 3.75 -5.95 -9.50
CA ILE A 119 2.40 -5.35 -9.41
C ILE A 119 2.30 -4.46 -8.16
N LEU A 120 2.81 -4.94 -7.02
CA LEU A 120 2.88 -4.17 -5.77
C LEU A 120 3.71 -2.91 -5.91
N GLU A 121 4.86 -3.00 -6.59
CA GLU A 121 5.74 -1.85 -6.84
C GLU A 121 5.03 -0.77 -7.68
N ILE A 122 4.30 -1.16 -8.72
CA ILE A 122 3.53 -0.21 -9.56
C ILE A 122 2.47 0.53 -8.72
N VAL A 123 1.74 -0.20 -7.86
CA VAL A 123 0.72 0.42 -7.00
C VAL A 123 1.36 1.28 -5.90
N ALA A 124 2.47 0.84 -5.33
CA ALA A 124 3.23 1.61 -4.35
C ALA A 124 3.76 2.92 -4.95
N ASN A 125 4.25 2.88 -6.19
CA ASN A 125 4.71 4.08 -6.92
C ASN A 125 3.56 5.03 -7.29
N SER A 126 2.32 4.53 -7.35
CA SER A 126 1.12 5.35 -7.56
C SER A 126 0.65 6.04 -6.26
N MET A 127 1.19 5.67 -5.10
CA MET A 127 0.85 6.30 -3.82
C MET A 127 1.70 7.56 -3.61
N PRO A 128 1.13 8.69 -3.16
CA PRO A 128 1.91 9.89 -2.90
C PRO A 128 2.97 9.61 -1.83
N LYS A 129 4.20 10.05 -2.08
CA LYS A 129 5.31 9.94 -1.13
C LYS A 129 5.03 10.88 0.05
N ALA A 130 4.48 10.33 1.14
CA ALA A 130 4.25 11.05 2.38
C ALA A 130 5.45 10.93 3.34
N SER A 131 5.67 11.93 4.17
CA SER A 131 6.76 11.96 5.17
C SER A 131 6.61 10.88 6.25
N ALA A 132 5.37 10.45 6.51
CA ALA A 132 5.05 9.35 7.41
C ALA A 132 4.66 8.10 6.60
N LEU A 133 5.20 6.95 6.98
CA LEU A 133 4.86 5.67 6.36
C LEU A 133 3.37 5.37 6.59
N PRO A 134 2.55 5.24 5.53
CA PRO A 134 1.15 4.86 5.68
C PRO A 134 1.06 3.40 6.15
N LEU A 135 -0.10 3.03 6.68
CA LEU A 135 -0.36 1.66 7.15
C LEU A 135 -0.08 0.61 6.04
N LEU A 136 -0.39 0.93 4.78
CA LEU A 136 -0.08 0.08 3.63
C LEU A 136 1.42 -0.05 3.40
N GLY A 137 2.21 1.01 3.63
CA GLY A 137 3.66 0.97 3.54
C GLY A 137 4.28 0.02 4.57
N ASN A 138 3.78 0.04 5.82
CA ASN A 138 4.21 -0.92 6.84
C ASN A 138 3.86 -2.37 6.47
N PHE A 139 2.71 -2.60 5.84
CA PHE A 139 2.33 -3.92 5.34
C PHE A 139 3.31 -4.43 4.27
N ILE A 140 3.60 -3.60 3.26
CA ILE A 140 4.54 -3.96 2.18
C ILE A 140 5.95 -4.22 2.74
N LEU A 141 6.41 -3.42 3.72
CA LEU A 141 7.69 -3.65 4.38
C LEU A 141 7.74 -5.00 5.13
N ALA A 142 6.67 -5.34 5.85
CA ALA A 142 6.57 -6.63 6.54
C ALA A 142 6.57 -7.80 5.54
N GLU A 143 5.89 -7.64 4.41
CA GLU A 143 5.84 -8.62 3.34
C GLU A 143 7.23 -8.86 2.72
N ILE A 144 7.96 -7.80 2.38
CA ILE A 144 9.34 -7.88 1.87
C ILE A 144 10.23 -8.65 2.85
N PHE A 145 10.09 -8.40 4.15
CA PHE A 145 10.84 -9.13 5.18
C PHE A 145 10.49 -10.62 5.21
N VAL A 146 9.20 -10.97 5.13
CA VAL A 146 8.73 -12.37 5.08
C VAL A 146 9.26 -13.09 3.83
N VAL A 147 9.17 -12.44 2.66
CA VAL A 147 9.69 -13.01 1.40
C VAL A 147 11.20 -13.20 1.47
N ALA A 148 11.96 -12.21 1.98
CA ALA A 148 13.41 -12.32 2.16
C ALA A 148 13.79 -13.47 3.10
N ALA A 149 13.10 -13.61 4.24
CA ALA A 149 13.30 -14.73 5.15
C ALA A 149 12.98 -16.08 4.48
N GLY A 150 11.89 -16.15 3.72
CA GLY A 150 11.50 -17.34 2.93
C GLY A 150 12.57 -17.75 1.92
N VAL A 151 13.16 -16.79 1.19
CA VAL A 151 14.25 -17.05 0.23
C VAL A 151 15.50 -17.56 0.96
N VAL A 152 15.89 -16.96 2.08
CA VAL A 152 17.04 -17.43 2.88
C VAL A 152 16.82 -18.86 3.37
N CYS A 153 15.65 -19.16 3.93
CA CYS A 153 15.30 -20.51 4.34
C CYS A 153 15.36 -21.50 3.17
N SER A 154 14.87 -21.12 1.99
CA SER A 154 14.89 -21.95 0.77
C SER A 154 16.31 -22.25 0.30
N VAL A 155 17.20 -21.25 0.31
CA VAL A 155 18.61 -21.44 -0.04
C VAL A 155 19.29 -22.36 0.97
N LEU A 156 18.98 -22.22 2.27
CA LEU A 156 19.52 -23.10 3.30
C LEU A 156 19.03 -24.55 3.14
N THR A 157 17.73 -24.78 2.92
CA THR A 157 17.20 -26.13 2.71
C THR A 157 17.77 -26.76 1.45
N LEU A 158 17.89 -26.00 0.35
CA LEU A 158 18.53 -26.48 -0.88
C LEU A 158 20.01 -26.82 -0.66
N THR A 159 20.75 -25.96 0.02
CA THR A 159 22.18 -26.15 0.31
C THR A 159 22.41 -27.37 1.22
N LEU A 160 21.59 -27.54 2.26
CA LEU A 160 21.64 -28.70 3.15
C LEU A 160 21.31 -29.98 2.39
N HIS A 161 20.25 -29.98 1.59
CA HIS A 161 19.87 -31.12 0.76
C HIS A 161 20.99 -31.51 -0.21
N HIS A 162 21.58 -30.55 -0.91
CA HIS A 162 22.71 -30.81 -1.81
C HIS A 162 23.90 -31.42 -1.06
N ARG A 163 24.27 -30.86 0.11
CA ARG A 163 25.38 -31.37 0.94
C ARG A 163 25.15 -32.77 1.51
N VAL A 164 23.90 -33.10 1.87
CA VAL A 164 23.52 -34.45 2.32
C VAL A 164 23.61 -35.43 1.15
N ASN A 165 23.10 -35.07 -0.03
CA ASN A 165 23.12 -35.93 -1.21
C ASN A 165 24.54 -36.16 -1.76
N THR A 166 25.44 -35.18 -1.69
CA THR A 166 26.86 -35.32 -2.12
C THR A 166 27.77 -36.04 -1.11
N ARG A 167 27.23 -36.67 -0.05
CA ARG A 167 27.96 -37.54 0.91
C ARG A 167 29.21 -36.96 1.59
N LYS A 168 29.45 -35.64 1.54
CA LYS A 168 30.64 -35.05 2.20
C LYS A 168 30.49 -34.87 3.72
N TRP A 169 29.28 -34.92 4.28
CA TRP A 169 29.04 -34.71 5.71
C TRP A 169 28.00 -35.69 6.26
N LYS A 170 28.36 -36.47 7.29
CA LYS A 170 27.38 -37.18 8.13
C LYS A 170 26.74 -36.14 9.07
N PRO A 171 25.40 -35.93 9.05
CA PRO A 171 24.76 -34.97 9.93
C PRO A 171 25.01 -35.34 11.40
N LYS A 172 25.38 -34.36 12.22
CA LYS A 172 25.62 -34.58 13.65
C LYS A 172 24.33 -35.05 14.33
N PRO A 173 24.40 -35.93 15.34
CA PRO A 173 23.21 -36.57 15.93
C PRO A 173 22.19 -35.59 16.55
N TRP A 174 22.62 -34.41 16.97
CA TRP A 174 21.71 -33.36 17.47
C TRP A 174 20.78 -32.80 16.37
N MET A 175 21.23 -32.74 15.11
CA MET A 175 20.43 -32.28 13.98
C MET A 175 19.37 -33.31 13.57
N LEU A 176 19.70 -34.60 13.65
CA LEU A 176 18.76 -35.69 13.39
C LEU A 176 17.62 -35.70 14.41
N LYS A 177 17.93 -35.36 15.67
CA LYS A 177 16.95 -35.21 16.76
C LYS A 177 16.00 -34.04 16.56
N ILE A 178 16.47 -32.94 15.96
CA ILE A 178 15.64 -31.76 15.65
C ILE A 178 14.76 -31.99 14.42
N LEU A 179 15.24 -32.74 13.42
CA LEU A 179 14.50 -33.03 12.19
C LEU A 179 13.48 -34.19 12.33
N GLY A 180 13.38 -34.83 13.49
CA GLY A 180 12.40 -35.89 13.74
C GLY A 180 12.64 -37.18 12.93
N MET A 181 13.85 -37.39 12.42
CA MET A 181 14.25 -38.63 11.72
C MET A 181 14.95 -39.56 12.71
N THR A 182 14.17 -40.20 13.58
CA THR A 182 14.52 -41.38 14.38
C THR A 182 13.34 -42.32 14.43
#